data_AF-A0A828NXU2-F1
#
_entry.id   AF-A0A828NXU2-F1
#
_cell.length_a   1.000
_cell.length_b   1.000
_cell.length_c   1.000
_cell.angle_alpha   90.00
_cell.angle_beta   90.00
_cell.angle_gamma   90.00
#
_symmetry.space_group_name_H-M   'P 1'
#
loop_
_entity.id
_entity.type
_entity.pdbx_description
1 polymer ?
#
loop_
_entity_poly.entity_id
_entity_poly.type
_entity_poly.pdbx_seq_one_letter_code
_entity_poly.pdbx_strand_id
1 'polypeptide(L)' 'MKTPLTMLEDVAAEIKENTSMLEFIFENSGDNGETDDFLLCLIRSMNKTCEKAYEYVDALRNE' A
#
# COMPACT_ATOMS: atom_id res chain seq x y z
N MET A 1 3.87 21.77 4.28
CA MET A 1 2.97 21.02 3.38
C MET A 1 3.81 20.16 2.47
N LYS A 2 3.43 18.89 2.30
CA LYS A 2 3.91 18.11 1.15
C LYS A 2 3.37 18.77 -0.13
N THR A 3 4.14 18.78 -1.20
CA THR A 3 3.63 19.23 -2.50
C THR A 3 2.81 18.10 -3.14
N PRO A 4 1.90 18.40 -4.08
CA PRO A 4 1.17 17.36 -4.81
C PRO A 4 2.09 16.31 -5.45
N LEU A 5 3.27 16.72 -5.94
CA LEU A 5 4.26 15.81 -6.48
C LEU A 5 4.76 14.83 -5.43
N THR A 6 5.20 15.32 -4.27
CA THR A 6 5.70 14.45 -3.19
C THR A 6 4.61 13.53 -2.63
N MET A 7 3.34 13.97 -2.61
CA MET A 7 2.20 13.12 -2.23
C MET A 7 2.01 11.94 -3.20
N LEU A 8 2.15 12.18 -4.51
CA LEU A 8 2.10 11.12 -5.52
C LEU A 8 3.29 10.17 -5.42
N GLU A 9 4.49 10.70 -5.19
CA GLU A 9 5.71 9.89 -5.01
C GLU A 9 5.60 8.96 -3.80
N ASP A 10 5.02 9.42 -2.69
CA ASP A 10 4.77 8.59 -1.51
C ASP A 10 3.82 7.43 -1.81
N VAL A 11 2.67 7.71 -2.44
CA VAL A 11 1.68 6.67 -2.81
C VAL A 11 2.30 5.67 -3.78
N ALA A 12 3.06 6.14 -4.76
CA ALA A 12 3.75 5.27 -5.72
C ALA A 12 4.78 4.36 -5.05
N ALA A 13 5.53 4.87 -4.07
CA ALA A 13 6.49 4.08 -3.30
C ALA A 13 5.80 2.96 -2.52
N GLU A 14 4.68 3.26 -1.84
CA GLU A 14 3.92 2.26 -1.09
C GLU A 14 3.26 1.21 -1.99
N ILE A 15 2.75 1.60 -3.16
CA ILE A 15 2.24 0.64 -4.16
C ILE A 15 3.37 -0.29 -4.60
N LYS A 16 4.57 0.24 -4.83
CA LYS A 16 5.74 -0.57 -5.19
C LYS A 16 6.11 -1.55 -4.08
N GLU A 17 6.12 -1.12 -2.82
CA GLU A 17 6.36 -1.99 -1.66
C GLU A 17 5.31 -3.11 -1.55
N ASN A 18 4.03 -2.77 -1.68
CA ASN A 18 2.93 -3.74 -1.68
C ASN A 18 3.06 -4.75 -2.85
N THR A 19 3.54 -4.30 -4.01
CA THR A 19 3.80 -5.18 -5.17
C THR A 19 4.92 -6.16 -4.86
N SER A 20 6.03 -5.71 -4.29
CA SER A 20 7.13 -6.60 -3.88
C SER A 20 6.71 -7.58 -2.78
N MET A 21 5.83 -7.18 -1.86
CA MET A 21 5.26 -8.09 -0.86
C MET A 21 4.38 -9.16 -1.50
N LEU A 22 3.57 -8.81 -2.52
CA LEU A 22 2.78 -9.79 -3.26
C LEU A 22 3.65 -10.81 -3.99
N GLU A 23 4.73 -10.37 -4.63
CA GLU A 23 5.72 -11.25 -5.26
C GLU A 23 6.33 -12.20 -4.24
N PHE A 24 6.75 -11.68 -3.07
CA PHE A 24 7.26 -12.51 -1.98
C PHE A 24 6.24 -13.55 -1.53
N ILE A 25 4.98 -13.17 -1.33
CA ILE A 25 3.91 -14.11 -0.94
C ILE A 25 3.76 -15.18 -2.01
N PHE A 26 3.73 -14.81 -3.29
CA PHE A 26 3.58 -15.77 -4.38
C PHE A 26 4.72 -16.78 -4.41
N GLU A 27 5.98 -16.32 -4.34
CA GLU A 27 7.18 -17.16 -4.35
C GLU A 27 7.28 -18.12 -3.16
N ASN A 28 6.69 -17.73 -2.02
CA ASN A 28 6.74 -18.48 -0.77
C ASN A 28 5.40 -19.12 -0.39
N SER A 29 4.40 -19.07 -1.29
CA SER A 29 3.07 -19.64 -1.03
C SER A 29 3.14 -21.17 -1.05
N GLY A 30 2.53 -21.79 -0.04
CA GLY A 30 2.38 -23.23 0.08
C GLY A 30 1.07 -23.59 0.77
N ASP A 31 0.78 -24.89 0.92
CA ASP A 31 -0.39 -25.41 1.67
C ASP A 31 -0.21 -25.28 3.20
N ASN A 32 0.18 -24.09 3.66
CA ASN A 32 0.32 -23.73 5.07
C ASN A 32 -0.40 -22.40 5.37
N GLY A 33 -0.97 -22.29 6.58
CA GLY A 33 -1.76 -21.11 7.00
C GLY A 33 -0.98 -19.79 7.04
N GLU A 34 0.34 -19.83 6.87
CA GLU A 34 1.19 -18.63 6.81
C GLU A 34 0.88 -17.75 5.58
N THR A 35 0.48 -18.37 4.46
CA THR A 35 0.10 -17.63 3.24
C THR A 35 -1.08 -16.69 3.51
N ASP A 36 -2.09 -17.16 4.24
CA ASP A 36 -3.28 -16.36 4.60
C ASP A 36 -2.91 -15.20 5.52
N ASP A 37 -2.02 -15.41 6.48
CA ASP A 37 -1.54 -14.36 7.38
C ASP A 37 -0.78 -13.26 6.62
N PHE A 38 0.08 -13.63 5.67
CA PHE A 38 0.77 -12.65 4.82
C PHE A 38 -0.19 -11.90 3.90
N LEU A 39 -1.17 -12.59 3.30
CA LEU A 39 -2.21 -11.95 2.48
C LEU A 39 -3.04 -10.95 3.29
N LEU A 40 -3.42 -11.30 4.53
CA LEU A 40 -4.10 -10.38 5.44
C LEU A 40 -3.26 -9.15 5.75
N CYS A 41 -1.94 -9.30 5.90
CA CYS A 41 -1.03 -8.18 6.10
C CYS A 41 -0.94 -7.28 4.86
N LEU A 42 -0.82 -7.87 3.66
CA LEU A 42 -0.81 -7.15 2.40
C LEU A 42 -2.10 -6.34 2.20
N ILE A 43 -3.27 -6.94 2.43
CA ILE A 43 -4.57 -6.26 2.30
C ILE A 43 -4.65 -5.04 3.23
N ARG A 44 -4.21 -5.17 4.48
CA ARG A 44 -4.17 -4.04 5.43
C ARG A 44 -3.26 -2.93 4.95
N SER A 45 -2.09 -3.28 4.42
CA SER A 45 -1.13 -2.31 3.89
C SER A 45 -1.70 -1.55 2.68
N MET A 46 -2.29 -2.27 1.72
CA MET A 46 -2.93 -1.67 0.55
C MET A 46 -4.09 -0.74 0.93
N ASN A 47 -4.94 -1.15 1.88
CA ASN A 47 -6.02 -0.30 2.37
C ASN A 47 -5.49 0.99 2.99
N LYS A 48 -4.40 0.91 3.76
CA LYS A 48 -3.75 2.09 4.36
C LYS A 48 -3.17 3.04 3.30
N THR A 49 -2.61 2.51 2.22
CA THR A 49 -2.16 3.31 1.08
C THR A 49 -3.34 4.01 0.39
N CYS A 50 -4.48 3.33 0.24
CA CYS A 50 -5.70 3.96 -0.27
C CYS A 50 -6.22 5.07 0.65
N GLU A 51 -6.30 4.82 1.96
CA GLU A 51 -6.70 5.82 2.97
C GLU A 51 -5.82 7.08 2.86
N LYS A 52 -4.50 6.89 2.81
CA LYS A 52 -3.54 7.99 2.64
C LYS A 52 -3.75 8.78 1.35
N ALA A 53 -4.04 8.10 0.24
CA ALA A 53 -4.32 8.78 -1.02
C ALA A 53 -5.58 9.66 -0.91
N TYR A 54 -6.63 9.18 -0.24
CA TYR A 54 -7.82 9.98 0.03
C TYR A 54 -7.55 11.17 0.95
N GLU A 55 -6.75 10.99 2.01
CA GLU A 55 -6.32 12.09 2.89
C GLU A 55 -5.57 13.19 2.12
N TYR A 56 -4.71 12.81 1.16
CA TYR A 56 -4.03 13.78 0.29
C TYR A 56 -4.99 14.53 -0.63
N VAL A 57 -5.98 13.85 -1.21
CA VAL A 57 -7.03 14.51 -2.01
C VAL A 57 -7.84 15.49 -1.16
N ASP A 58 -8.24 15.10 0.05
CA ASP A 58 -8.97 15.96 0.98
C ASP A 58 -8.13 17.15 1.43
N ALA A 59 -6.83 16.97 1.69
CA ALA A 59 -5.93 18.07 2.02
C ALA A 59 -5.87 19.10 0.88
N LEU A 60 -5.68 18.64 -0.37
CA LEU A 60 -5.63 19.51 -1.55
C LEU A 60 -6.97 20.18 -1.88
N ARG A 61 -8.10 19.56 -1.52
CA ARG A 61 -9.44 20.16 -1.71
C ARG A 61 -9.70 21.32 -0.73
N ASN A 62 -9.07 21.28 0.43
CA ASN A 62 -9.26 22.25 1.51
C ASN A 62 -8.11 23.30 1.59
N GLU A 63 -7.16 23.26 0.65
CA GLU A 63 -6.16 24.32 0.39
C GLU A 63 -6.78 25.47 -0.44
#